data_AF-A0A925FK75-F1
#
_entry.id   AF-A0A925FK75-F1
#
_cell.length_a   1.000
_cell.length_b   1.000
_cell.length_c   1.000
_cell.angle_alpha   90.00
_cell.angle_beta   90.00
_cell.angle_gamma   90.00
#
_symmetry.space_group_name_H-M   'P 1'
#
loop_
_entity.id
_entity.type
_entity.pdbx_description
1 polymer ?
#
loop_
_entity_poly.entity_id
_entity_poly.type
_entity_poly.pdbx_seq_one_letter_code
_entity_poly.pdbx_strand_id
1 'polypeptide(L)'
;MQNRKNLLITGLIFLAVTLSCKSFMPAKSTGTSQGPAVDFTKPGSPLDVKVQLDKKQTSSGKISPAGGSLSLTSADGSKFTLDVPANALKAETTITMTAVSNIDGAPLDTKTPVAVQLEPSGLIFKEMATLTIVPAKEIPVKNQIIFGYEGSGKDYHLAVIDPKSKDIKIKLMHFSGAGVGSGSDADWAATLMVQAGAAETRLNQKLGETLQELRRRMILGDEDSAETNELTEQAKSALDQFEDQVVLKEIAAAELDCKHAQKALDDLLYLERLRQLLAFPPGSGSAEKALRLGEIGKKCKKSYRVNGSSGGASFEGEICSLDKPFVLNVDSITGSWPMNFTPDTETSGQMEGTYSGGGCTQSGGGPYTVTLNEDGSGTIQFTFNATATCPTGTHTSSATSKLPLTPASEVSCS
;
A
#
# COMPACT_ATOMS: atom_id res chain seq x y z
N MET A 1 37.56 67.56 -61.67
CA MET A 1 37.33 67.50 -60.21
C MET A 1 38.52 66.83 -59.56
N GLN A 2 39.20 67.54 -58.67
CA GLN A 2 40.59 67.35 -58.23
C GLN A 2 40.70 66.43 -57.00
N ASN A 3 41.41 65.31 -57.17
CA ASN A 3 42.55 64.80 -56.38
C ASN A 3 42.70 65.21 -54.88
N ARG A 4 42.82 64.24 -53.96
CA ARG A 4 44.01 64.04 -53.06
C ARG A 4 43.80 63.01 -51.92
N LYS A 5 44.92 62.38 -51.56
CA LYS A 5 45.20 61.43 -50.47
C LYS A 5 45.34 62.11 -49.09
N ASN A 6 45.43 61.26 -48.05
CA ASN A 6 46.05 61.45 -46.71
C ASN A 6 45.18 62.13 -45.64
N LEU A 7 44.89 61.46 -44.51
CA LEU A 7 45.71 61.24 -43.29
C LEU A 7 45.59 62.42 -42.29
N LEU A 8 45.23 62.07 -41.04
CA LEU A 8 45.51 62.73 -39.74
C LEU A 8 44.33 63.23 -38.87
N ILE A 9 44.13 62.51 -37.76
CA ILE A 9 44.13 62.90 -36.32
C ILE A 9 43.27 64.10 -35.83
N THR A 10 42.59 63.80 -34.70
CA THR A 10 42.23 64.64 -33.52
C THR A 10 40.82 65.20 -33.40
N GLY A 11 40.10 64.79 -32.34
CA GLY A 11 38.82 65.38 -31.94
C GLY A 11 38.12 64.62 -30.82
N LEU A 12 38.65 64.74 -29.60
CA LEU A 12 38.15 64.21 -28.33
C LEU A 12 36.72 64.72 -28.02
N ILE A 13 35.72 63.84 -27.90
CA ILE A 13 34.54 64.10 -27.05
C ILE A 13 34.32 62.88 -26.16
N PHE A 14 34.66 63.09 -24.89
CA PHE A 14 34.31 62.26 -23.74
C PHE A 14 32.78 62.12 -23.66
N LEU A 15 32.28 60.89 -23.80
CA LEU A 15 31.03 60.50 -23.16
C LEU A 15 31.26 59.16 -22.47
N ALA A 16 31.65 59.25 -21.20
CA ALA A 16 31.73 58.11 -20.30
C ALA A 16 30.31 57.62 -20.00
N VAL A 17 29.80 56.70 -20.81
CA VAL A 17 28.65 55.88 -20.43
C VAL A 17 29.23 54.70 -19.65
N THR A 18 29.21 54.81 -18.31
CA THR A 18 29.49 53.69 -17.43
C THR A 18 28.37 52.67 -17.56
N LEU A 19 28.49 51.76 -18.53
CA LEU A 19 27.80 50.47 -18.45
C LEU A 19 28.44 49.72 -17.30
N SER A 20 27.83 49.81 -16.12
CA SER A 20 28.09 48.88 -15.03
C SER A 20 27.69 47.49 -15.49
N CYS A 21 28.66 46.74 -16.04
CA CYS A 21 28.64 45.28 -16.03
C CYS A 21 28.61 44.86 -14.56
N LYS A 22 27.41 44.82 -13.97
CA LYS A 22 27.14 43.94 -12.84
C LYS A 22 27.20 42.53 -13.40
N SER A 23 28.40 41.97 -13.30
CA SER A 23 28.68 40.56 -13.37
C SER A 23 27.54 39.80 -12.71
N PHE A 24 26.76 39.08 -13.53
CA PHE A 24 25.89 38.01 -13.08
C PHE A 24 26.81 36.92 -12.52
N MET A 25 27.23 37.09 -11.27
CA MET A 25 27.63 35.96 -10.45
C MET A 25 26.34 35.24 -10.07
N PRO A 26 26.21 33.92 -10.31
CA PRO A 26 25.11 33.18 -9.73
C PRO A 26 25.23 33.33 -8.22
N ALA A 27 24.13 33.79 -7.59
CA ALA A 27 24.02 33.79 -6.15
C ALA A 27 24.34 32.38 -5.66
N LYS A 28 25.32 32.27 -4.76
CA LYS A 28 25.50 31.08 -3.92
C LYS A 28 24.17 30.85 -3.22
N SER A 29 23.42 29.88 -3.70
CA SER A 29 22.27 29.32 -3.00
C SER A 29 22.80 28.77 -1.68
N THR A 30 22.47 29.44 -0.57
CA THR A 30 22.49 28.85 0.77
C THR A 30 21.24 28.00 0.97
N GLY A 31 20.82 27.27 -0.06
CA GLY A 31 19.73 26.32 0.00
C GLY A 31 20.26 25.02 0.59
N THR A 32 19.63 24.58 1.68
CA THR A 32 19.51 23.16 2.01
C THR A 32 19.29 22.39 0.70
N SER A 33 20.12 21.37 0.45
CA SER A 33 20.05 20.47 -0.70
C SER A 33 18.68 19.80 -0.78
N GLN A 34 17.69 20.48 -1.35
CA GLN A 34 16.39 19.91 -1.67
C GLN A 34 16.48 19.48 -3.13
N GLY A 35 16.37 18.17 -3.38
CA GLY A 35 16.27 17.62 -4.72
C GLY A 35 15.01 18.12 -5.45
N PRO A 36 14.73 17.63 -6.67
CA PRO A 36 13.55 18.03 -7.43
C PRO A 36 12.27 17.90 -6.59
N ALA A 37 11.42 18.94 -6.65
CA ALA A 37 10.16 18.93 -5.92
C ALA A 37 9.20 17.88 -6.51
N VAL A 38 8.65 17.03 -5.65
CA VAL A 38 7.61 16.04 -5.96
C VAL A 38 6.34 16.45 -5.23
N ASP A 39 5.23 16.60 -5.96
CA ASP A 39 3.93 16.92 -5.36
C ASP A 39 3.20 15.62 -5.01
N PHE A 40 3.17 15.30 -3.72
CA PHE A 40 2.46 14.13 -3.20
C PHE A 40 1.00 14.40 -2.89
N THR A 41 0.54 15.65 -3.01
CA THR A 41 -0.82 16.06 -2.64
C THR A 41 -1.77 16.16 -3.83
N LYS A 42 -1.22 16.41 -5.03
CA LYS A 42 -2.02 16.51 -6.25
C LYS A 42 -2.56 15.14 -6.69
N PRO A 43 -3.83 15.06 -7.11
CA PRO A 43 -4.36 13.84 -7.73
C PRO A 43 -3.53 13.46 -8.96
N GLY A 44 -3.13 12.19 -9.02
CA GLY A 44 -2.46 11.62 -10.17
C GLY A 44 -3.44 11.26 -11.30
N SER A 45 -2.87 10.90 -12.45
CA SER A 45 -3.57 10.25 -13.56
C SER A 45 -3.01 8.84 -13.70
N PRO A 46 -3.48 7.89 -12.85
CA PRO A 46 -2.89 6.56 -12.76
C PRO A 46 -2.99 5.81 -14.10
N LEU A 47 -1.98 4.99 -14.38
CA LEU A 47 -1.99 4.09 -15.52
C LEU A 47 -2.56 2.73 -15.11
N ASP A 48 -3.73 2.38 -15.64
CA ASP A 48 -4.28 1.04 -15.48
C ASP A 48 -3.85 0.13 -16.65
N VAL A 49 -3.46 -1.08 -16.32
CA VAL A 49 -3.03 -2.13 -17.25
C VAL A 49 -3.94 -3.36 -17.12
N LYS A 50 -4.02 -4.18 -18.16
CA LYS A 50 -4.78 -5.44 -18.11
C LYS A 50 -3.84 -6.60 -17.89
N VAL A 51 -3.94 -7.23 -16.73
CA VAL A 51 -3.09 -8.35 -16.32
C VAL A 51 -3.82 -9.67 -16.63
N GLN A 52 -3.11 -10.61 -17.25
CA GLN A 52 -3.58 -11.98 -17.46
C GLN A 52 -2.67 -12.95 -16.73
N LEU A 53 -3.27 -13.81 -15.90
CA LEU A 53 -2.54 -14.76 -15.05
C LEU A 53 -2.43 -16.13 -15.71
N ASP A 54 -1.26 -16.77 -15.58
CA ASP A 54 -1.10 -18.19 -15.86
C ASP A 54 -1.49 -19.01 -14.63
N LYS A 55 -2.78 -19.34 -14.53
CA LYS A 55 -3.34 -20.11 -13.40
C LYS A 55 -2.78 -21.53 -13.28
N LYS A 56 -2.01 -22.02 -14.25
CA LYS A 56 -1.32 -23.31 -14.14
C LYS A 56 0.01 -23.18 -13.41
N GLN A 57 0.55 -21.96 -13.30
CA GLN A 57 1.80 -21.63 -12.63
C GLN A 57 1.50 -20.81 -11.38
N THR A 58 1.01 -21.52 -10.36
CA THR A 58 0.63 -20.95 -9.07
C THR A 58 1.29 -21.74 -7.95
N SER A 59 1.77 -21.04 -6.93
CA SER A 59 2.28 -21.59 -5.68
C SER A 59 1.54 -20.95 -4.52
N SER A 60 1.17 -21.73 -3.50
CA SER A 60 0.44 -21.25 -2.33
C SER A 60 1.03 -21.84 -1.06
N GLY A 61 1.16 -21.03 -0.03
CA GLY A 61 1.71 -21.45 1.26
C GLY A 61 1.23 -20.60 2.41
N LYS A 62 1.19 -21.18 3.61
CA LYS A 62 0.94 -20.45 4.86
C LYS A 62 2.25 -19.87 5.37
N ILE A 63 2.27 -18.57 5.64
CA ILE A 63 3.40 -17.89 6.26
C ILE A 63 2.96 -17.35 7.61
N SER A 64 3.73 -17.67 8.65
CA SER A 64 3.46 -17.26 10.03
C SER A 64 4.17 -15.94 10.38
N PRO A 65 3.88 -15.33 11.54
CA PRO A 65 4.65 -14.19 12.04
C PRO A 65 6.16 -14.45 12.22
N ALA A 66 6.60 -15.72 12.27
CA ALA A 66 8.02 -16.06 12.29
C ALA A 66 8.72 -15.82 10.94
N GLY A 67 7.97 -15.47 9.90
CA GLY A 67 8.46 -15.33 8.53
C GLY A 67 8.33 -16.63 7.75
N GLY A 68 8.86 -16.63 6.52
CA GLY A 68 8.84 -17.77 5.62
C GLY A 68 9.25 -17.40 4.21
N SER A 69 9.23 -18.38 3.32
CA SER A 69 9.55 -18.18 1.91
C SER A 69 8.58 -18.97 1.02
N LEU A 70 8.27 -18.43 -0.16
CA LEU A 70 7.43 -19.05 -1.18
C LEU A 70 8.15 -18.96 -2.53
N SER A 71 8.25 -20.08 -3.24
CA SER A 71 8.88 -20.13 -4.57
C SER A 71 7.90 -20.56 -5.65
N LEU A 72 8.12 -20.04 -6.86
CA LEU A 72 7.40 -20.39 -8.08
C LEU A 72 8.38 -20.43 -9.26
N THR A 73 8.19 -21.38 -10.18
CA THR A 73 8.84 -21.39 -11.50
C THR A 73 7.75 -21.27 -12.55
N SER A 74 7.84 -20.28 -13.44
CA SER A 74 6.88 -20.08 -14.54
C SER A 74 7.14 -21.05 -15.70
N ALA A 75 6.20 -21.09 -16.65
CA ALA A 75 6.26 -21.99 -17.80
C ALA A 75 7.49 -21.78 -18.71
N ASP A 76 8.04 -20.55 -18.74
CA ASP A 76 9.26 -20.21 -19.47
C ASP A 76 10.55 -20.56 -18.72
N GLY A 77 10.44 -21.04 -17.47
CA GLY A 77 11.56 -21.37 -16.59
C GLY A 77 12.02 -20.24 -15.67
N SER A 78 11.41 -19.05 -15.74
CA SER A 78 11.76 -17.94 -14.85
C SER A 78 11.39 -18.29 -13.41
N LYS A 79 12.20 -17.84 -12.46
CA LYS A 79 12.05 -18.20 -11.04
C LYS A 79 11.72 -16.98 -10.20
N PHE A 80 10.82 -17.19 -9.25
CA PHE A 80 10.37 -16.21 -8.29
C PHE A 80 10.52 -16.77 -6.89
N THR A 81 11.08 -15.97 -5.99
CA THR A 81 11.17 -16.28 -4.56
C THR A 81 10.69 -15.08 -3.78
N LEU A 82 9.61 -15.26 -3.01
CA LEU A 82 9.11 -14.29 -2.05
C LEU A 82 9.62 -14.67 -0.66
N ASP A 83 10.50 -13.85 -0.11
CA ASP A 83 10.99 -13.96 1.26
C ASP A 83 10.25 -12.96 2.16
N VAL A 84 9.52 -13.50 3.14
CA VAL A 84 8.78 -12.72 4.14
C VAL A 84 9.56 -12.79 5.45
N PRO A 85 10.12 -11.67 5.94
CA PRO A 85 10.92 -11.69 7.16
C PRO A 85 10.05 -11.91 8.40
N ALA A 86 10.70 -12.26 9.51
CA ALA A 86 10.03 -12.34 10.81
C ALA A 86 9.38 -10.98 11.16
N ASN A 87 8.24 -11.04 11.86
CA ASN A 87 7.42 -9.90 12.26
C ASN A 87 6.76 -9.11 11.13
N ALA A 88 6.93 -9.50 9.86
CA ALA A 88 6.26 -8.86 8.73
C ALA A 88 4.73 -9.00 8.80
N LEU A 89 4.25 -10.14 9.31
CA LEU A 89 2.82 -10.47 9.43
C LEU A 89 2.35 -10.41 10.88
N LYS A 90 1.10 -9.98 11.08
CA LYS A 90 0.43 -9.97 12.40
C LYS A 90 -0.05 -11.37 12.82
N ALA A 91 -0.42 -12.20 11.85
CA ALA A 91 -0.98 -13.54 12.05
C ALA A 91 -0.51 -14.46 10.92
N GLU A 92 -0.81 -15.75 11.03
CA GLU A 92 -0.61 -16.69 9.91
C GLU A 92 -1.50 -16.31 8.74
N THR A 93 -0.90 -16.13 7.57
CA THR A 93 -1.60 -15.74 6.34
C THR A 93 -1.30 -16.73 5.23
N THR A 94 -2.34 -17.15 4.50
CA THR A 94 -2.15 -17.91 3.26
C THR A 94 -1.77 -16.94 2.14
N ILE A 95 -0.59 -17.13 1.57
CA ILE A 95 -0.05 -16.31 0.49
C ILE A 95 -0.04 -17.15 -0.78
N THR A 96 -0.60 -16.59 -1.86
CA THR A 96 -0.59 -17.20 -3.19
C THR A 96 0.23 -16.34 -4.14
N MET A 97 1.10 -16.98 -4.92
CA MET A 97 1.91 -16.36 -5.97
C MET A 97 1.57 -17.04 -7.30
N THR A 98 1.09 -16.25 -8.27
CA THR A 98 0.70 -16.73 -9.60
C THR A 98 1.47 -15.98 -10.68
N ALA A 99 2.02 -16.70 -11.67
CA ALA A 99 2.75 -16.06 -12.76
C ALA A 99 1.82 -15.21 -13.64
N VAL A 100 2.33 -14.09 -14.14
CA VAL A 100 1.65 -13.25 -15.13
C VAL A 100 2.05 -13.73 -16.53
N SER A 101 1.08 -14.08 -17.35
CA SER A 101 1.31 -14.48 -18.75
C SER A 101 1.29 -13.30 -19.70
N ASN A 102 0.54 -12.24 -19.38
CA ASN A 102 0.42 -11.07 -20.22
C ASN A 102 0.10 -9.80 -19.43
N ILE A 103 0.63 -8.66 -19.89
CA ILE A 103 0.26 -7.32 -19.45
C ILE A 103 0.01 -6.43 -20.67
N ASP A 104 -1.23 -5.97 -20.84
CA ASP A 104 -1.60 -5.03 -21.90
C ASP A 104 -1.66 -3.61 -21.35
N GLY A 105 -1.10 -2.65 -22.10
CA GLY A 105 -1.12 -1.22 -21.76
C GLY A 105 0.09 -0.73 -20.96
N ALA A 106 0.95 -1.63 -20.48
CA ALA A 106 2.21 -1.24 -19.88
C ALA A 106 3.20 -0.72 -20.95
N PRO A 107 3.99 0.33 -20.65
CA PRO A 107 5.06 0.81 -21.51
C PRO A 107 6.25 -0.15 -21.47
N LEU A 108 6.15 -1.26 -22.19
CA LEU A 108 7.16 -2.31 -22.32
C LEU A 108 7.27 -2.73 -23.79
N ASP A 109 8.46 -3.19 -24.21
CA ASP A 109 8.71 -3.70 -25.57
C ASP A 109 7.80 -4.89 -25.91
N THR A 110 7.49 -5.69 -24.89
CA THR A 110 6.70 -6.91 -25.02
C THR A 110 5.61 -6.96 -23.95
N LYS A 111 4.51 -7.61 -24.30
CA LYS A 111 3.38 -7.81 -23.39
C LYS A 111 3.55 -9.00 -22.47
N THR A 112 4.68 -9.70 -22.48
CA THR A 112 4.93 -10.93 -21.72
C THR A 112 6.07 -10.69 -20.73
N PRO A 113 5.82 -9.95 -19.63
CA PRO A 113 6.85 -9.65 -18.65
C PRO A 113 7.18 -10.88 -17.79
N VAL A 114 8.31 -10.82 -17.07
CA VAL A 114 8.64 -11.77 -16.01
C VAL A 114 8.06 -11.21 -14.71
N ALA A 115 6.81 -11.54 -14.41
CA ALA A 115 6.04 -10.95 -13.33
C ALA A 115 5.16 -11.96 -12.59
N VAL A 116 4.75 -11.61 -11.37
CA VAL A 116 3.82 -12.39 -10.56
C VAL A 116 2.72 -11.49 -9.96
N GLN A 117 1.55 -12.10 -9.76
CA GLN A 117 0.50 -11.59 -8.89
C GLN A 117 0.61 -12.29 -7.54
N LEU A 118 0.55 -11.49 -6.47
CA LEU A 118 0.49 -11.93 -5.08
C LEU A 118 -0.93 -11.71 -4.53
N GLU A 119 -1.40 -12.67 -3.77
CA GLU A 119 -2.69 -12.64 -3.08
C GLU A 119 -2.51 -13.05 -1.60
N PRO A 120 -3.31 -12.49 -0.67
CA PRO A 120 -4.44 -11.58 -0.90
C PRO A 120 -4.00 -10.14 -1.25
N SER A 121 -4.59 -9.55 -2.28
CA SER A 121 -4.27 -8.17 -2.66
C SER A 121 -4.60 -7.19 -1.53
N GLY A 122 -3.77 -6.16 -1.37
CA GLY A 122 -3.89 -5.15 -0.32
C GLY A 122 -3.36 -5.58 1.04
N LEU A 123 -2.80 -6.80 1.19
CA LEU A 123 -2.11 -7.18 2.43
C LEU A 123 -0.92 -6.24 2.67
N ILE A 124 -0.86 -5.62 3.85
CA ILE A 124 0.23 -4.73 4.26
C ILE A 124 1.18 -5.49 5.20
N PHE A 125 2.49 -5.42 4.93
CA PHE A 125 3.52 -5.92 5.82
C PHE A 125 4.04 -4.86 6.78
N LYS A 126 4.45 -5.28 7.96
CA LYS A 126 5.18 -4.43 8.92
C LYS A 126 6.68 -4.33 8.62
N GLU A 127 7.21 -5.29 7.89
CA GLU A 127 8.60 -5.39 7.46
C GLU A 127 8.62 -5.69 5.97
N MET A 128 9.54 -5.08 5.22
CA MET A 128 9.59 -5.27 3.76
C MET A 128 9.84 -6.74 3.40
N ALA A 129 8.88 -7.35 2.71
CA ALA A 129 9.11 -8.61 2.01
C ALA A 129 10.01 -8.36 0.80
N THR A 130 10.74 -9.39 0.38
CA THR A 130 11.62 -9.33 -0.80
C THR A 130 11.15 -10.32 -1.84
N LEU A 131 10.80 -9.82 -3.03
CA LEU A 131 10.57 -10.64 -4.21
C LEU A 131 11.85 -10.65 -5.05
N THR A 132 12.49 -11.80 -5.12
CA THR A 132 13.64 -12.06 -6.00
C THR A 132 13.15 -12.65 -7.30
N ILE A 133 13.55 -12.06 -8.43
CA ILE A 133 13.20 -12.51 -9.78
C ILE A 133 14.47 -12.92 -10.52
N VAL A 134 14.46 -14.13 -11.07
CA VAL A 134 15.52 -14.65 -11.96
C VAL A 134 14.88 -15.01 -13.30
N PRO A 135 14.97 -14.12 -14.30
CA PRO A 135 14.48 -14.41 -15.66
C PRO A 135 15.18 -15.64 -16.26
N ALA A 136 14.42 -16.52 -16.94
CA ALA A 136 15.00 -17.63 -17.69
C ALA A 136 15.87 -17.18 -18.85
N LYS A 137 15.51 -16.04 -19.45
CA LYS A 137 16.28 -15.35 -20.48
C LYS A 137 16.76 -14.03 -19.90
N GLU A 138 18.05 -13.79 -19.96
CA GLU A 138 18.64 -12.55 -19.45
C GLU A 138 18.03 -11.33 -20.15
N ILE A 139 17.54 -10.38 -19.34
CA ILE A 139 17.12 -9.06 -19.80
C ILE A 139 18.30 -8.12 -19.56
N PRO A 140 18.89 -7.48 -20.59
CA PRO A 140 19.99 -6.54 -20.39
C PRO A 140 19.62 -5.48 -19.36
N VAL A 141 20.51 -5.18 -18.40
CA VAL A 141 20.22 -4.25 -17.28
C VAL A 141 19.68 -2.89 -17.75
N LYS A 142 20.21 -2.36 -18.87
CA LYS A 142 19.75 -1.10 -19.45
C LYS A 142 18.31 -1.13 -19.99
N ASN A 143 17.79 -2.30 -20.32
CA ASN A 143 16.44 -2.51 -20.84
C ASN A 143 15.47 -2.96 -19.73
N GLN A 144 15.94 -3.23 -18.51
CA GLN A 144 15.07 -3.68 -17.41
C GLN A 144 14.21 -2.50 -16.95
N ILE A 145 12.90 -2.67 -17.02
CA ILE A 145 11.92 -1.81 -16.34
C ILE A 145 11.27 -2.66 -15.25
N ILE A 146 11.57 -2.35 -13.99
CA ILE A 146 11.06 -3.08 -12.84
C ILE A 146 9.84 -2.34 -12.29
N PHE A 147 8.71 -3.01 -12.20
CA PHE A 147 7.42 -2.37 -12.00
C PHE A 147 6.58 -3.07 -10.94
N GLY A 148 5.61 -2.32 -10.41
CA GLY A 148 4.51 -2.77 -9.58
C GLY A 148 3.17 -2.30 -10.15
N TYR A 149 2.08 -2.90 -9.68
CA TYR A 149 0.71 -2.45 -9.93
C TYR A 149 -0.16 -2.93 -8.79
N GLU A 150 -1.24 -2.22 -8.47
CA GLU A 150 -2.23 -2.58 -7.46
C GLU A 150 -3.31 -3.54 -7.97
N GLY A 151 -3.92 -4.30 -7.06
CA GLY A 151 -5.07 -5.16 -7.37
C GLY A 151 -4.79 -6.09 -8.56
N SER A 152 -5.63 -5.97 -9.58
CA SER A 152 -5.53 -6.73 -10.84
C SER A 152 -5.05 -5.86 -12.01
N GLY A 153 -4.04 -5.00 -11.79
CA GLY A 153 -3.45 -4.13 -12.82
C GLY A 153 -3.80 -2.65 -12.69
N LYS A 154 -4.19 -2.18 -11.50
CA LYS A 154 -4.44 -0.76 -11.24
C LYS A 154 -3.15 -0.03 -10.93
N ASP A 155 -3.10 1.27 -11.22
CA ASP A 155 -2.03 2.16 -10.76
C ASP A 155 -0.61 1.59 -11.00
N TYR A 156 -0.31 1.18 -12.25
CA TYR A 156 1.01 0.71 -12.67
C TYR A 156 2.07 1.77 -12.38
N HIS A 157 3.21 1.37 -11.82
CA HIS A 157 4.28 2.28 -11.39
C HIS A 157 5.64 1.57 -11.34
N LEU A 158 6.73 2.33 -11.23
CA LEU A 158 8.05 1.76 -10.98
C LEU A 158 8.15 1.19 -9.56
N ALA A 159 8.74 0.00 -9.46
CA ALA A 159 8.88 -0.66 -8.17
C ALA A 159 10.09 -0.14 -7.37
N VAL A 160 9.95 -0.15 -6.05
CA VAL A 160 11.07 0.01 -5.12
C VAL A 160 11.90 -1.28 -5.12
N ILE A 161 13.21 -1.14 -5.27
CA ILE A 161 14.15 -2.27 -5.35
C ILE A 161 15.31 -2.10 -4.38
N ASP A 162 16.07 -3.17 -4.15
CA ASP A 162 17.39 -3.07 -3.53
C ASP A 162 18.43 -2.63 -4.58
N PRO A 163 18.93 -1.39 -4.56
CA PRO A 163 19.85 -0.90 -5.58
C PRO A 163 21.22 -1.59 -5.51
N LYS A 164 21.60 -2.15 -4.36
CA LYS A 164 22.90 -2.81 -4.15
C LYS A 164 22.93 -4.25 -4.65
N SER A 165 21.78 -4.81 -5.01
CA SER A 165 21.69 -6.19 -5.47
C SER A 165 21.96 -6.31 -6.97
N LYS A 166 22.81 -7.26 -7.35
CA LYS A 166 22.96 -7.70 -8.74
C LYS A 166 21.72 -8.43 -9.25
N ASP A 167 21.00 -9.12 -8.37
CA ASP A 167 19.71 -9.75 -8.70
C ASP A 167 18.60 -8.70 -8.76
N ILE A 168 17.47 -9.07 -9.37
CA ILE A 168 16.26 -8.23 -9.35
C ILE A 168 15.54 -8.51 -8.03
N LYS A 169 15.73 -7.62 -7.05
CA LYS A 169 15.11 -7.72 -5.72
C LYS A 169 14.15 -6.56 -5.49
N ILE A 170 12.86 -6.85 -5.64
CA ILE A 170 11.78 -5.91 -5.39
C ILE A 170 11.45 -5.92 -3.89
N LYS A 171 11.32 -4.73 -3.29
CA LYS A 171 10.95 -4.56 -1.88
C LYS A 171 9.46 -4.24 -1.80
N LEU A 172 8.72 -5.08 -1.10
CA LEU A 172 7.27 -5.06 -1.05
C LEU A 172 6.79 -4.73 0.36
N MET A 173 5.95 -3.70 0.48
CA MET A 173 5.21 -3.38 1.72
C MET A 173 3.72 -3.65 1.61
N HIS A 174 3.18 -3.73 0.39
CA HIS A 174 1.81 -4.14 0.10
C HIS A 174 1.79 -5.31 -0.91
N PHE A 175 0.71 -6.09 -0.89
CA PHE A 175 0.45 -7.16 -1.84
C PHE A 175 -0.34 -6.71 -3.04
N SER A 176 0.24 -6.95 -4.21
CA SER A 176 -0.44 -6.75 -5.47
C SER A 176 0.33 -7.54 -6.54
N GLY A 177 0.77 -6.92 -7.63
CA GLY A 177 1.65 -7.59 -8.57
C GLY A 177 2.89 -6.78 -8.88
N ALA A 178 3.97 -7.50 -9.19
CA ALA A 178 5.27 -6.92 -9.45
C ALA A 178 6.06 -7.78 -10.43
N GLY A 179 6.99 -7.15 -11.14
CA GLY A 179 7.78 -7.86 -12.12
C GLY A 179 8.83 -7.01 -12.81
N VAL A 180 9.43 -7.60 -13.83
CA VAL A 180 10.36 -6.93 -14.73
C VAL A 180 9.96 -7.19 -16.18
N GLY A 181 10.01 -6.14 -17.00
CA GLY A 181 9.87 -6.23 -18.44
C GLY A 181 11.12 -5.69 -19.16
N SER A 182 11.21 -5.97 -20.46
CA SER A 182 12.12 -5.25 -21.35
C SER A 182 11.43 -4.00 -21.86
N GLY A 183 12.16 -2.88 -21.92
CA GLY A 183 11.72 -1.65 -22.57
C GLY A 183 12.89 -0.91 -23.23
N SER A 184 12.57 -0.16 -24.27
CA SER A 184 13.46 0.83 -24.90
C SER A 184 13.60 2.10 -24.05
N ASP A 185 14.48 3.02 -24.45
CA ASP A 185 14.58 4.35 -23.82
C ASP A 185 13.25 5.13 -23.92
N ALA A 186 12.47 4.90 -24.99
CA ALA A 186 11.16 5.52 -25.15
C ALA A 186 10.13 4.93 -24.17
N ASP A 187 10.18 3.61 -23.93
CA ASP A 187 9.33 2.95 -22.94
C ASP A 187 9.69 3.36 -21.51
N TRP A 188 10.98 3.50 -21.22
CA TRP A 188 11.45 4.08 -19.97
C TRP A 188 10.93 5.50 -19.78
N ALA A 189 11.09 6.37 -20.80
CA ALA A 189 10.58 7.74 -20.75
C ALA A 189 9.05 7.78 -20.59
N ALA A 190 8.31 6.90 -21.24
CA ALA A 190 6.86 6.77 -21.07
C ALA A 190 6.50 6.32 -19.64
N THR A 191 7.28 5.40 -19.06
CA THR A 191 7.11 4.95 -17.68
C THR A 191 7.34 6.08 -16.68
N LEU A 192 8.35 6.93 -16.89
CA LEU A 192 8.64 8.09 -16.04
C LEU A 192 7.49 9.12 -16.01
N MET A 193 6.69 9.19 -17.08
CA MET A 193 5.55 10.10 -17.18
C MET A 193 4.31 9.61 -16.44
N VAL A 194 4.31 8.38 -15.91
CA VAL A 194 3.17 7.85 -15.16
C VAL A 194 2.96 8.63 -13.88
N GLN A 195 1.74 9.14 -13.70
CA GLN A 195 1.33 9.90 -12.52
C GLN A 195 0.49 9.01 -11.61
N ALA A 196 1.16 8.27 -10.74
CA ALA A 196 0.49 7.33 -9.86
C ALA A 196 -0.60 7.99 -8.98
N GLY A 197 -1.66 7.23 -8.70
CA GLY A 197 -2.89 7.72 -8.09
C GLY A 197 -2.74 7.99 -6.59
N ALA A 198 -2.21 7.05 -5.83
CA ALA A 198 -1.97 7.22 -4.39
C ALA A 198 -0.64 7.94 -4.11
N ALA A 199 -0.55 8.63 -2.97
CA ALA A 199 0.66 9.36 -2.60
C ALA A 199 1.85 8.40 -2.36
N GLU A 200 1.60 7.26 -1.73
CA GLU A 200 2.56 6.17 -1.58
C GLU A 200 3.05 5.67 -2.94
N THR A 201 2.14 5.43 -3.88
CA THR A 201 2.50 4.95 -5.22
C THR A 201 3.28 6.00 -6.02
N ARG A 202 3.04 7.31 -5.80
CA ARG A 202 3.90 8.38 -6.33
C ARG A 202 5.29 8.36 -5.72
N LEU A 203 5.41 8.04 -4.44
CA LEU A 203 6.71 7.84 -3.80
C LEU A 203 7.42 6.62 -4.42
N ASN A 204 6.71 5.51 -4.65
CA ASN A 204 7.26 4.34 -5.31
C ASN A 204 7.72 4.66 -6.72
N GLN A 205 6.93 5.41 -7.49
CA GLN A 205 7.32 5.87 -8.82
C GLN A 205 8.63 6.67 -8.78
N LYS A 206 8.76 7.63 -7.85
CA LYS A 206 9.97 8.45 -7.74
C LYS A 206 11.18 7.64 -7.26
N LEU A 207 11.00 6.81 -6.25
CA LEU A 207 12.07 5.95 -5.74
C LEU A 207 12.45 4.90 -6.78
N GLY A 208 11.51 4.33 -7.51
CA GLY A 208 11.78 3.37 -8.57
C GLY A 208 12.62 3.97 -9.70
N GLU A 209 12.35 5.22 -10.10
CA GLU A 209 13.20 5.97 -11.03
C GLU A 209 14.64 6.04 -10.51
N THR A 210 14.81 6.52 -9.28
CA THR A 210 16.13 6.76 -8.69
C THR A 210 16.89 5.46 -8.39
N LEU A 211 16.24 4.48 -7.80
CA LEU A 211 16.85 3.23 -7.33
C LEU A 211 17.22 2.29 -8.49
N GLN A 212 16.45 2.29 -9.58
CA GLN A 212 16.80 1.48 -10.76
C GLN A 212 18.01 2.06 -11.49
N GLU A 213 18.14 3.38 -11.58
CA GLU A 213 19.34 4.02 -12.11
C GLU A 213 20.55 3.81 -11.20
N LEU A 214 20.38 3.92 -9.87
CA LEU A 214 21.43 3.56 -8.90
C LEU A 214 21.90 2.12 -9.09
N ARG A 215 20.97 1.17 -9.22
CA ARG A 215 21.30 -0.24 -9.46
C ARG A 215 22.10 -0.42 -10.75
N ARG A 216 21.68 0.24 -11.83
CA ARG A 216 22.37 0.19 -13.12
C ARG A 216 23.82 0.66 -12.98
N ARG A 217 24.06 1.77 -12.29
CA ARG A 217 25.40 2.31 -12.03
C ARG A 217 26.24 1.40 -11.16
N MET A 218 25.68 0.86 -10.08
CA MET A 218 26.37 -0.10 -9.21
C MET A 218 26.80 -1.36 -9.97
N ILE A 219 25.95 -1.90 -10.84
CA ILE A 219 26.29 -3.06 -11.68
C ILE A 219 27.43 -2.73 -12.66
N LEU A 220 27.49 -1.49 -13.15
CA LEU A 220 28.54 -1.01 -14.05
C LEU A 220 29.84 -0.59 -13.32
N GLY A 221 29.87 -0.64 -11.98
CA GLY A 221 31.03 -0.28 -11.16
C GLY A 221 31.20 1.22 -10.92
N ASP A 222 30.13 2.00 -11.03
CA ASP A 222 30.12 3.47 -10.89
C ASP A 222 29.55 3.93 -9.52
N GLU A 223 29.93 3.26 -8.44
CA GLU A 223 29.31 3.42 -7.11
C GLU A 223 29.69 4.71 -6.37
N ASP A 224 30.87 5.28 -6.64
CA ASP A 224 31.39 6.48 -5.95
C ASP A 224 31.26 7.77 -6.78
N SER A 225 30.48 7.75 -7.88
CA SER A 225 30.33 8.90 -8.77
C SER A 225 29.51 10.03 -8.16
N ALA A 226 29.72 11.25 -8.66
CA ALA A 226 28.93 12.42 -8.25
C ALA A 226 27.44 12.20 -8.55
N GLU A 227 27.13 11.52 -9.65
CA GLU A 227 25.80 11.16 -10.09
C GLU A 227 25.15 10.13 -9.16
N THR A 228 25.88 9.10 -8.71
CA THR A 228 25.38 8.14 -7.71
C THR A 228 25.06 8.82 -6.38
N ASN A 229 25.90 9.78 -5.96
CA ASN A 229 25.62 10.60 -4.78
C ASN A 229 24.39 11.50 -4.98
N GLU A 230 24.24 12.13 -6.15
CA GLU A 230 23.08 12.95 -6.48
C GLU A 230 21.78 12.14 -6.45
N LEU A 231 21.76 10.95 -7.04
CA LEU A 231 20.61 10.06 -6.99
C LEU A 231 20.26 9.68 -5.54
N THR A 232 21.27 9.39 -4.70
CA THR A 232 21.04 9.11 -3.28
C THR A 232 20.39 10.29 -2.56
N GLU A 233 20.86 11.53 -2.82
CA GLU A 233 20.26 12.75 -2.28
C GLU A 233 18.84 13.00 -2.82
N GLN A 234 18.57 12.67 -4.08
CA GLN A 234 17.21 12.75 -4.65
C GLN A 234 16.24 11.77 -3.96
N ALA A 235 16.68 10.53 -3.70
CA ALA A 235 15.88 9.55 -2.96
C ALA A 235 15.60 10.06 -1.54
N LYS A 236 16.62 10.59 -0.85
CA LYS A 236 16.45 11.18 0.48
C LYS A 236 15.44 12.33 0.45
N SER A 237 15.58 13.24 -0.52
CA SER A 237 14.70 14.39 -0.66
C SER A 237 13.25 13.98 -0.94
N ALA A 238 13.01 12.93 -1.73
CA ALA A 238 11.67 12.41 -1.97
C ALA A 238 11.02 11.87 -0.68
N LEU A 239 11.78 11.17 0.16
CA LEU A 239 11.30 10.68 1.46
C LEU A 239 10.94 11.83 2.42
N ASP A 240 11.80 12.84 2.51
CA ASP A 240 11.56 14.02 3.36
C ASP A 240 10.32 14.80 2.88
N GLN A 241 10.17 14.98 1.57
CA GLN A 241 9.00 15.62 0.99
C GLN A 241 7.71 14.81 1.23
N PHE A 242 7.77 13.47 1.20
CA PHE A 242 6.64 12.62 1.53
C PHE A 242 6.26 12.73 3.01
N GLU A 243 7.25 12.78 3.91
CA GLU A 243 7.00 13.03 5.33
C GLU A 243 6.23 14.34 5.54
N ASP A 244 6.74 15.43 4.96
CA ASP A 244 6.20 16.78 5.15
C ASP A 244 4.80 16.93 4.52
N GLN A 245 4.62 16.41 3.30
CA GLN A 245 3.40 16.64 2.53
C GLN A 245 2.26 15.69 2.89
N VAL A 246 2.57 14.49 3.38
CA VAL A 246 1.61 13.40 3.61
C VAL A 246 1.63 12.99 5.07
N VAL A 247 2.71 12.36 5.54
CA VAL A 247 2.75 11.67 6.85
C VAL A 247 2.44 12.63 8.00
N LEU A 248 3.05 13.82 8.05
CA LEU A 248 2.79 14.80 9.11
C LEU A 248 1.36 15.32 9.10
N LYS A 249 0.74 15.44 7.92
CA LYS A 249 -0.66 15.87 7.80
C LYS A 249 -1.62 14.77 8.23
N GLU A 250 -1.32 13.52 7.92
CA GLU A 250 -2.10 12.37 8.37
C GLU A 250 -2.01 12.18 9.87
N ILE A 251 -0.83 12.40 10.47
CA ILE A 251 -0.66 12.43 11.93
C ILE A 251 -1.54 13.53 12.54
N ALA A 252 -1.47 14.77 12.01
CA ALA A 252 -2.30 15.86 12.50
C ALA A 252 -3.81 15.56 12.36
N ALA A 253 -4.21 14.92 11.26
CA ALA A 253 -5.60 14.50 11.04
C ALA A 253 -6.02 13.40 12.03
N ALA A 254 -5.13 12.46 12.34
CA ALA A 254 -5.37 11.38 13.30
C ALA A 254 -5.59 11.89 14.73
N GLU A 255 -4.98 13.02 15.10
CA GLU A 255 -5.22 13.67 16.39
C GLU A 255 -6.63 14.26 16.52
N LEU A 256 -7.27 14.55 15.39
CA LEU A 256 -8.62 15.14 15.33
C LEU A 256 -9.71 14.08 15.07
N ASP A 257 -9.41 13.09 14.23
CA ASP A 257 -10.34 12.04 13.83
C ASP A 257 -9.63 10.69 13.73
N CYS A 258 -10.08 9.78 14.59
CA CYS A 258 -9.66 8.40 14.69
C CYS A 258 -9.55 7.65 13.36
N LYS A 259 -10.38 7.98 12.36
CA LYS A 259 -10.38 7.28 11.07
C LYS A 259 -9.06 7.40 10.31
N HIS A 260 -8.22 8.39 10.65
CA HIS A 260 -6.93 8.62 10.00
C HIS A 260 -5.76 7.92 10.69
N ALA A 261 -5.92 7.44 11.93
CA ALA A 261 -4.81 6.95 12.74
C ALA A 261 -4.12 5.71 12.18
N GLN A 262 -4.89 4.74 11.67
CA GLN A 262 -4.31 3.52 11.10
C GLN A 262 -3.52 3.83 9.84
N LYS A 263 -4.07 4.64 8.94
CA LYS A 263 -3.38 5.06 7.71
C LYS A 263 -2.09 5.82 8.02
N ALA A 264 -2.16 6.81 8.93
CA ALA A 264 -0.98 7.58 9.34
C ALA A 264 0.13 6.67 9.92
N LEU A 265 -0.25 5.61 10.64
CA LEU A 265 0.69 4.65 11.19
C LEU A 265 1.34 3.79 10.11
N ASP A 266 0.54 3.33 9.14
CA ASP A 266 1.03 2.51 8.03
C ASP A 266 1.97 3.33 7.12
N ASP A 267 1.62 4.56 6.76
CA ASP A 267 2.45 5.48 5.97
C ASP A 267 3.75 5.86 6.72
N LEU A 268 3.69 6.07 8.04
CA LEU A 268 4.88 6.34 8.86
C LEU A 268 5.80 5.11 8.91
N LEU A 269 5.25 3.91 9.12
CA LEU A 269 6.04 2.68 9.09
C LEU A 269 6.68 2.50 7.71
N TYR A 270 5.92 2.74 6.64
CA TYR A 270 6.41 2.65 5.27
C TYR A 270 7.63 3.53 5.02
N LEU A 271 7.51 4.81 5.38
CA LEU A 271 8.59 5.79 5.29
C LEU A 271 9.85 5.34 6.05
N GLU A 272 9.70 4.85 7.28
CA GLU A 272 10.85 4.41 8.08
C GLU A 272 11.50 3.14 7.53
N ARG A 273 10.72 2.22 6.93
CA ARG A 273 11.26 1.04 6.24
C ARG A 273 12.05 1.42 4.99
N LEU A 274 11.60 2.43 4.24
CA LEU A 274 12.34 2.97 3.09
C LEU A 274 13.64 3.66 3.51
N ARG A 275 13.61 4.44 4.61
CA ARG A 275 14.84 5.02 5.18
C ARG A 275 15.84 3.94 5.58
N GLN A 276 15.36 2.88 6.24
CA GLN A 276 16.19 1.75 6.61
C GLN A 276 16.78 1.02 5.38
N LEU A 277 15.98 0.80 4.34
CA LEU A 277 16.42 0.19 3.07
C LEU A 277 17.60 0.96 2.46
N LEU A 278 17.53 2.29 2.50
CA LEU A 278 18.55 3.18 1.93
C LEU A 278 19.66 3.57 2.91
N ALA A 279 19.68 2.97 4.10
CA ALA A 279 20.60 3.29 5.18
C ALA A 279 20.60 4.78 5.59
N PHE A 280 19.45 5.45 5.46
CA PHE A 280 19.24 6.78 5.99
C PHE A 280 18.86 6.73 7.48
N PRO A 281 19.21 7.77 8.25
CA PRO A 281 18.77 7.85 9.65
C PRO A 281 17.24 7.88 9.72
N PRO A 282 16.66 7.36 10.81
CA PRO A 282 15.22 7.45 11.04
C PRO A 282 14.73 8.90 11.09
N GLY A 283 13.46 9.10 10.79
CA GLY A 283 12.83 10.42 10.88
C GLY A 283 12.89 10.97 12.30
N SER A 284 12.98 12.31 12.41
CA SER A 284 12.99 12.96 13.72
C SER A 284 11.72 12.62 14.51
N GLY A 285 11.89 12.05 15.69
CA GLY A 285 10.80 11.62 16.56
C GLY A 285 9.91 10.51 15.98
N SER A 286 10.36 9.74 14.98
CA SER A 286 9.53 8.72 14.31
C SER A 286 9.00 7.66 15.29
N ALA A 287 9.80 7.22 16.25
CA ALA A 287 9.39 6.29 17.29
C ALA A 287 8.30 6.87 18.20
N GLU A 288 8.42 8.14 18.60
CA GLU A 288 7.42 8.83 19.44
C GLU A 288 6.10 9.03 18.67
N LYS A 289 6.19 9.46 17.40
CA LYS A 289 5.03 9.57 16.48
C LYS A 289 4.30 8.22 16.35
N ALA A 290 5.04 7.13 16.14
CA ALA A 290 4.47 5.79 16.01
C ALA A 290 3.79 5.31 17.30
N LEU A 291 4.41 5.54 18.46
CA LEU A 291 3.79 5.23 19.76
C LEU A 291 2.50 6.02 19.96
N ARG A 292 2.53 7.32 19.67
CA ARG A 292 1.36 8.21 19.80
C ARG A 292 0.22 7.78 18.87
N LEU A 293 0.50 7.49 17.61
CA LEU A 293 -0.49 6.95 16.66
C LEU A 293 -1.05 5.60 17.14
N GLY A 294 -0.21 4.74 17.71
CA GLY A 294 -0.65 3.49 18.32
C GLY A 294 -1.57 3.70 19.51
N GLU A 295 -1.33 4.71 20.35
CA GLU A 295 -2.23 5.09 21.45
C GLU A 295 -3.54 5.67 20.95
N ILE A 296 -3.50 6.54 19.94
CA ILE A 296 -4.70 7.06 19.26
C ILE A 296 -5.49 5.86 18.73
N GLY A 297 -4.88 4.98 17.95
CA GLY A 297 -5.52 3.77 17.41
C GLY A 297 -6.15 2.88 18.49
N LYS A 298 -5.49 2.68 19.64
CA LYS A 298 -6.05 1.93 20.78
C LYS A 298 -7.27 2.62 21.38
N LYS A 299 -7.22 3.94 21.60
CA LYS A 299 -8.36 4.73 22.09
C LYS A 299 -9.51 4.76 21.07
N CYS A 300 -9.19 4.58 19.79
CA CYS A 300 -10.11 4.62 18.67
C CYS A 300 -10.74 3.26 18.31
N LYS A 301 -10.34 2.14 18.94
CA LYS A 301 -11.09 0.88 18.83
C LYS A 301 -12.45 1.08 19.50
N LYS A 302 -13.46 1.36 18.69
CA LYS A 302 -14.84 1.56 19.16
C LYS A 302 -15.37 0.21 19.63
N SER A 303 -15.69 0.13 20.91
CA SER A 303 -16.66 -0.83 21.41
C SER A 303 -18.05 -0.41 20.97
N TYR A 304 -18.92 -1.38 20.72
CA TYR A 304 -20.28 -1.14 20.25
C TYR A 304 -21.26 -1.79 21.20
N ARG A 305 -22.42 -1.16 21.36
CA ARG A 305 -23.60 -1.76 21.95
C ARG A 305 -24.58 -2.08 20.84
N VAL A 306 -25.06 -3.31 20.82
CA VAL A 306 -26.21 -3.71 20.03
C VAL A 306 -27.39 -3.77 20.97
N ASN A 307 -28.43 -3.01 20.67
CA ASN A 307 -29.74 -3.13 21.31
C ASN A 307 -30.78 -2.85 20.23
N GLY A 308 -31.48 -3.90 19.79
CA GLY A 308 -32.45 -3.79 18.71
C GLY A 308 -33.39 -4.97 18.65
N SER A 309 -34.40 -4.88 17.80
CA SER A 309 -35.33 -5.97 17.55
C SER A 309 -35.52 -6.21 16.06
N SER A 310 -35.74 -7.46 15.69
CA SER A 310 -36.00 -7.86 14.31
C SER A 310 -36.76 -9.18 14.29
N GLY A 311 -37.75 -9.31 13.40
CA GLY A 311 -38.49 -10.57 13.22
C GLY A 311 -39.17 -11.13 14.47
N GLY A 312 -39.52 -10.29 15.45
CA GLY A 312 -40.14 -10.72 16.71
C GLY A 312 -39.16 -11.19 17.80
N ALA A 313 -37.85 -11.03 17.58
CA ALA A 313 -36.81 -11.24 18.58
C ALA A 313 -36.11 -9.92 18.93
N SER A 314 -35.67 -9.77 20.17
CA SER A 314 -34.75 -8.73 20.63
C SER A 314 -33.33 -9.27 20.70
N PHE A 315 -32.37 -8.39 20.44
CA PHE A 315 -30.96 -8.69 20.39
C PHE A 315 -30.21 -7.68 21.25
N GLU A 316 -29.38 -8.18 22.15
CA GLU A 316 -28.55 -7.36 23.01
C GLU A 316 -27.13 -7.92 23.11
N GLY A 317 -26.13 -7.05 23.06
CA GLY A 317 -24.75 -7.42 23.31
C GLY A 317 -23.80 -6.23 23.32
N GLU A 318 -22.67 -6.42 23.96
CA GLU A 318 -21.54 -5.50 23.92
C GLU A 318 -20.44 -6.13 23.07
N ILE A 319 -19.94 -5.38 22.10
CA ILE A 319 -18.91 -5.81 21.15
C ILE A 319 -17.67 -5.00 21.42
N CYS A 320 -16.63 -5.66 21.93
CA CYS A 320 -15.36 -4.98 22.23
C CYS A 320 -14.58 -4.60 20.97
N SER A 321 -14.69 -5.39 19.91
CA SER A 321 -14.09 -5.09 18.62
C SER A 321 -14.79 -5.90 17.54
N LEU A 322 -15.05 -5.28 16.40
CA LEU A 322 -15.67 -5.96 15.26
C LEU A 322 -14.69 -6.92 14.55
N ASP A 323 -13.38 -6.85 14.86
CA ASP A 323 -12.34 -7.73 14.33
C ASP A 323 -12.09 -8.99 15.19
N LYS A 324 -12.85 -9.19 16.28
CA LYS A 324 -12.75 -10.34 17.17
C LYS A 324 -14.10 -11.04 17.31
N PRO A 325 -14.13 -12.35 17.65
CA PRO A 325 -15.38 -13.03 17.95
C PRO A 325 -16.17 -12.31 19.05
N PHE A 326 -17.48 -12.20 18.87
CA PHE A 326 -18.40 -11.59 19.82
C PHE A 326 -19.72 -12.36 19.88
N VAL A 327 -20.49 -12.11 20.94
CA VAL A 327 -21.77 -12.80 21.19
C VAL A 327 -22.89 -11.78 21.32
N LEU A 328 -24.00 -12.03 20.64
CA LEU A 328 -25.26 -11.32 20.87
C LEU A 328 -26.25 -12.27 21.52
N ASN A 329 -26.86 -11.84 22.61
CA ASN A 329 -27.96 -12.55 23.24
C ASN A 329 -29.24 -12.25 22.49
N VAL A 330 -29.92 -13.31 22.06
CA VAL A 330 -31.24 -13.24 21.45
C VAL A 330 -32.26 -13.54 22.51
N ASP A 331 -33.33 -12.76 22.55
CA ASP A 331 -34.52 -13.05 23.35
C ASP A 331 -35.76 -13.00 22.46
N SER A 332 -36.67 -13.95 22.65
CA SER A 332 -37.85 -14.14 21.80
C SER A 332 -38.95 -14.84 22.58
N ILE A 333 -40.15 -14.92 22.00
CA ILE A 333 -41.25 -15.68 22.61
C ILE A 333 -40.91 -17.16 22.84
N THR A 334 -40.00 -17.72 22.04
CA THR A 334 -39.55 -19.10 22.18
C THR A 334 -38.48 -19.29 23.25
N GLY A 335 -37.85 -18.22 23.74
CA GLY A 335 -36.80 -18.26 24.75
C GLY A 335 -35.59 -17.42 24.35
N SER A 336 -34.55 -17.48 25.18
CA SER A 336 -33.32 -16.69 25.00
C SER A 336 -32.10 -17.59 24.80
N TRP A 337 -31.19 -17.21 23.90
CA TRP A 337 -29.97 -17.96 23.61
C TRP A 337 -28.85 -17.06 23.06
N PRO A 338 -27.58 -17.46 23.19
CA PRO A 338 -26.48 -16.74 22.57
C PRO A 338 -26.34 -17.05 21.08
N MET A 339 -26.05 -16.04 20.28
CA MET A 339 -25.55 -16.16 18.91
C MET A 339 -24.10 -15.74 18.85
N ASN A 340 -23.26 -16.62 18.31
CA ASN A 340 -21.83 -16.39 18.15
C ASN A 340 -21.56 -15.78 16.78
N PHE A 341 -20.75 -14.71 16.75
CA PHE A 341 -20.29 -14.06 15.53
C PHE A 341 -18.79 -14.23 15.42
N THR A 342 -18.33 -14.75 14.29
CA THR A 342 -16.92 -14.97 13.95
C THR A 342 -16.57 -14.07 12.76
N PRO A 343 -15.80 -12.98 12.96
CA PRO A 343 -15.40 -12.10 11.88
C PRO A 343 -14.44 -12.77 10.88
N ASP A 344 -14.70 -12.55 9.60
CA ASP A 344 -13.73 -12.77 8.52
C ASP A 344 -12.91 -11.48 8.26
N THR A 345 -13.58 -10.32 8.42
CA THR A 345 -13.01 -8.97 8.39
C THR A 345 -13.69 -8.10 9.45
N GLU A 346 -13.26 -6.84 9.64
CA GLU A 346 -13.94 -5.90 10.56
C GLU A 346 -15.41 -5.61 10.17
N THR A 347 -15.79 -5.84 8.91
CA THR A 347 -17.13 -5.53 8.39
C THR A 347 -17.89 -6.73 7.86
N SER A 348 -17.39 -7.95 8.03
CA SER A 348 -18.07 -9.16 7.57
C SER A 348 -17.61 -10.41 8.31
N GLY A 349 -18.45 -11.43 8.32
CA GLY A 349 -18.08 -12.73 8.86
C GLY A 349 -19.22 -13.72 8.83
N GLN A 350 -19.09 -14.76 9.65
CA GLN A 350 -20.12 -15.77 9.85
C GLN A 350 -20.72 -15.67 11.24
N MET A 351 -21.98 -16.04 11.37
CA MET A 351 -22.61 -16.24 12.66
C MET A 351 -23.30 -17.59 12.75
N GLU A 352 -23.44 -18.07 13.96
CA GLU A 352 -24.10 -19.33 14.29
C GLU A 352 -24.88 -19.21 15.60
N GLY A 353 -25.93 -20.01 15.72
CA GLY A 353 -26.78 -20.02 16.91
C GLY A 353 -27.47 -21.36 17.06
N THR A 354 -27.62 -21.79 18.32
CA THR A 354 -28.36 -23.01 18.66
C THR A 354 -29.28 -22.73 19.85
N TYR A 355 -30.53 -23.16 19.73
CA TYR A 355 -31.54 -23.13 20.79
C TYR A 355 -32.17 -24.50 20.96
N SER A 356 -32.49 -24.89 22.19
CA SER A 356 -33.22 -26.14 22.48
C SER A 356 -34.28 -25.89 23.53
N GLY A 357 -35.54 -26.23 23.21
CA GLY A 357 -36.67 -26.06 24.12
C GLY A 357 -37.94 -26.73 23.59
N GLY A 358 -38.83 -27.14 24.50
CA GLY A 358 -40.09 -27.81 24.14
C GLY A 358 -39.94 -29.13 23.37
N GLY A 359 -38.77 -29.79 23.46
CA GLY A 359 -38.44 -31.01 22.71
C GLY A 359 -37.92 -30.75 21.29
N CYS A 360 -37.80 -29.49 20.88
CA CYS A 360 -37.23 -29.08 19.59
C CYS A 360 -35.81 -28.53 19.76
N THR A 361 -34.93 -28.84 18.80
CA THR A 361 -33.60 -28.22 18.68
C THR A 361 -33.53 -27.45 17.38
N GLN A 362 -33.22 -26.15 17.46
CA GLN A 362 -32.99 -25.28 16.32
C GLN A 362 -31.50 -24.95 16.25
N SER A 363 -30.88 -25.18 15.11
CA SER A 363 -29.48 -24.82 14.83
C SER A 363 -29.39 -24.16 13.46
N GLY A 364 -28.54 -23.15 13.35
CA GLY A 364 -28.38 -22.42 12.09
C GLY A 364 -27.18 -21.50 12.08
N GLY A 365 -27.00 -20.85 10.95
CA GLY A 365 -25.97 -19.84 10.77
C GLY A 365 -26.08 -19.14 9.43
N GLY A 366 -25.17 -18.22 9.19
CA GLY A 366 -25.04 -17.55 7.91
C GLY A 366 -24.14 -16.32 7.98
N PRO A 367 -23.96 -15.64 6.83
CA PRO A 367 -23.09 -14.49 6.76
C PRO A 367 -23.72 -13.28 7.45
N TYR A 368 -22.85 -12.42 7.97
CA TYR A 368 -23.20 -11.08 8.40
C TYR A 368 -22.29 -10.04 7.74
N THR A 369 -22.79 -8.81 7.70
CA THR A 369 -22.07 -7.62 7.23
C THR A 369 -22.33 -6.47 8.18
N VAL A 370 -21.35 -5.59 8.32
CA VAL A 370 -21.46 -4.35 9.10
C VAL A 370 -21.29 -3.15 8.17
N THR A 371 -22.14 -2.15 8.36
CA THR A 371 -22.01 -0.84 7.72
C THR A 371 -21.82 0.20 8.82
N LEU A 372 -20.74 0.97 8.76
CA LEU A 372 -20.45 2.05 9.69
C LEU A 372 -20.69 3.41 9.01
N ASN A 373 -21.30 4.32 9.75
CA ASN A 373 -21.48 5.72 9.40
C ASN A 373 -20.25 6.54 9.83
N GLU A 374 -20.17 7.78 9.35
CA GLU A 374 -19.04 8.69 9.68
C GLU A 374 -18.95 9.02 11.18
N ASP A 375 -20.07 9.03 11.90
CA ASP A 375 -20.11 9.21 13.36
C ASP A 375 -19.67 7.94 14.14
N GLY A 376 -19.47 6.82 13.44
CA GLY A 376 -19.16 5.50 13.99
C GLY A 376 -20.36 4.71 14.48
N SER A 377 -21.57 5.23 14.42
CA SER A 377 -22.75 4.36 14.50
C SER A 377 -22.81 3.46 13.27
N GLY A 378 -23.66 2.43 13.30
CA GLY A 378 -23.75 1.54 12.16
C GLY A 378 -24.91 0.59 12.22
N THR A 379 -24.86 -0.41 11.35
CA THR A 379 -25.84 -1.48 11.31
C THR A 379 -25.12 -2.79 11.08
N ILE A 380 -25.45 -3.80 11.87
CA ILE A 380 -25.11 -5.19 11.57
C ILE A 380 -26.32 -5.83 10.88
N GLN A 381 -26.09 -6.39 9.70
CA GLN A 381 -27.07 -7.13 8.93
C GLN A 381 -26.62 -8.58 8.81
N PHE A 382 -27.50 -9.53 9.07
CA PHE A 382 -27.19 -10.94 8.91
C PHE A 382 -28.39 -11.73 8.39
N THR A 383 -28.11 -12.84 7.72
CA THR A 383 -29.16 -13.79 7.28
C THR A 383 -28.99 -15.10 8.00
N PHE A 384 -29.94 -15.44 8.86
CA PHE A 384 -29.94 -16.68 9.64
C PHE A 384 -30.69 -17.77 8.89
N ASN A 385 -29.98 -18.82 8.46
CA ASN A 385 -30.59 -20.02 7.91
C ASN A 385 -30.65 -21.08 9.02
N ALA A 386 -31.85 -21.41 9.48
CA ALA A 386 -32.07 -22.27 10.62
C ALA A 386 -32.82 -23.53 10.26
N THR A 387 -32.40 -24.65 10.87
CA THR A 387 -33.10 -25.94 10.83
C THR A 387 -33.58 -26.27 12.23
N ALA A 388 -34.90 -26.41 12.40
CA ALA A 388 -35.54 -26.85 13.63
C ALA A 388 -35.94 -28.32 13.50
N THR A 389 -35.46 -29.16 14.41
CA THR A 389 -35.81 -30.58 14.50
C THR A 389 -36.65 -30.79 15.75
N CYS A 390 -37.90 -31.19 15.55
CA CYS A 390 -38.88 -31.47 16.59
C CYS A 390 -39.33 -32.95 16.50
N PRO A 391 -39.99 -33.51 17.53
CA PRO A 391 -40.54 -34.87 17.48
C PRO A 391 -41.56 -35.05 16.35
N THR A 392 -42.21 -33.96 15.94
CA THR A 392 -43.23 -33.92 14.88
C THR A 392 -42.67 -33.73 13.47
N GLY A 393 -41.37 -33.47 13.31
CA GLY A 393 -40.72 -33.26 12.02
C GLY A 393 -39.60 -32.22 12.03
N THR A 394 -38.99 -32.01 10.87
CA THR A 394 -37.94 -31.03 10.63
C THR A 394 -38.44 -29.90 9.74
N HIS A 395 -38.14 -28.66 10.13
CA HIS A 395 -38.50 -27.46 9.39
C HIS A 395 -37.26 -26.59 9.16
N THR A 396 -37.13 -26.01 7.97
CA THR A 396 -36.08 -25.04 7.64
C THR A 396 -36.68 -23.66 7.42
N SER A 397 -35.95 -22.63 7.82
CA SER A 397 -36.36 -21.23 7.71
C SER A 397 -35.16 -20.33 7.42
N SER A 398 -35.41 -19.17 6.81
CA SER A 398 -34.41 -18.15 6.54
C SER A 398 -34.98 -16.78 6.89
N ALA A 399 -34.23 -15.99 7.66
CA ALA A 399 -34.62 -14.64 8.04
C ALA A 399 -33.43 -13.69 7.99
N THR A 400 -33.65 -12.48 7.48
CA THR A 400 -32.64 -11.41 7.49
C THR A 400 -32.99 -10.39 8.58
N SER A 401 -32.02 -10.13 9.45
CA SER A 401 -32.13 -9.14 10.52
C SER A 401 -31.19 -7.97 10.26
N LYS A 402 -31.60 -6.79 10.69
CA LYS A 402 -30.79 -5.56 10.72
C LYS A 402 -30.87 -4.96 12.11
N LEU A 403 -29.73 -4.81 12.77
CA LEU A 403 -29.65 -4.29 14.13
C LEU A 403 -28.74 -3.06 14.18
N PRO A 404 -29.10 -2.02 14.96
CA PRO A 404 -28.25 -0.86 15.11
C PRO A 404 -26.99 -1.21 15.90
N LEU A 405 -25.87 -0.61 15.49
CA LEU A 405 -24.62 -0.56 16.24
C LEU A 405 -24.45 0.86 16.77
N THR A 406 -24.36 1.00 18.09
CA THR A 406 -24.12 2.29 18.74
C THR A 406 -22.74 2.29 19.37
N PRO A 407 -21.89 3.31 19.14
CA PRO A 407 -20.60 3.42 19.84
C PRO A 407 -20.81 3.45 21.35
N ALA A 408 -20.00 2.69 22.08
CA ALA A 408 -20.15 2.51 23.52
C ALA A 408 -18.77 2.55 24.19
N SER A 409 -18.16 3.73 24.23
CA SER A 409 -16.79 3.96 24.76
C SER A 409 -16.62 3.59 26.24
N GLU A 410 -17.72 3.41 26.96
CA GLU A 410 -17.77 3.04 28.38
C GLU A 410 -17.66 1.53 28.63
N VAL A 411 -17.78 0.70 27.58
CA VAL A 411 -17.67 -0.77 27.71
C VAL A 411 -16.25 -1.14 28.14
N SER A 412 -16.11 -1.71 29.35
CA SER A 412 -14.83 -2.18 29.85
C SER A 412 -14.47 -3.53 29.23
N CYS A 413 -13.71 -3.49 28.15
CA CYS A 413 -13.17 -4.68 27.52
C CYS A 413 -11.90 -5.13 28.25
N SER A 414 -11.99 -6.24 28.99
CA SER A 414 -10.86 -6.88 29.68
C SER A 414 -10.01 -7.74 28.74
#